data_AF-A0A5P8K326-F1
#
_entry.id   AF-A0A5P8K326-F1
#
_cell.length_a   1.000
_cell.length_b   1.000
_cell.length_c   1.000
_cell.angle_alpha   90.00
_cell.angle_beta   90.00
_cell.angle_gamma   90.00
#
_symmetry.space_group_name_H-M   'P 1'
#
loop_
_entity.id
_entity.type
_entity.pdbx_description
1 polymer ?
#
loop_
_entity_poly.entity_id
_entity_poly.type
_entity_poly.pdbx_seq_one_letter_code
_entity_poly.pdbx_strand_id
1 'polypeptide(L)'
;MTMPARTHTPDRTNPDGTTTIKMQRACNGCGTQLGDVTDQEMARGINGLPLPDVRKECPTCGPTAPEPRCLPMTTVNGDKACLDGQCDHSVEPGADYCTNTDKHTACLTHSTIHSSGAITHAEPWPCQHTT
;
A
#
# COMPACT_ATOMS: atom_id res chain seq x y z
N MET A 1 15.13 -5.06 18.65
CA MET A 1 15.77 -5.44 17.37
C MET A 1 15.71 -4.23 16.47
N THR A 2 16.86 -3.65 16.12
CA THR A 2 16.90 -2.50 15.18
C THR A 2 16.57 -3.04 13.79
N MET A 3 15.44 -2.63 13.20
CA MET A 3 15.18 -2.93 11.80
C MET A 3 16.32 -2.32 10.96
N PRO A 4 16.92 -3.07 10.02
CA PRO A 4 18.01 -2.53 9.21
C PRO A 4 17.51 -1.29 8.46
N ALA A 5 18.29 -0.21 8.52
CA ALA A 5 18.01 0.99 7.75
C ALA A 5 17.96 0.64 6.25
N ARG A 6 16.96 1.16 5.53
CA ARG A 6 16.86 0.95 4.09
C ARG A 6 18.04 1.61 3.37
N THR A 7 18.37 1.09 2.18
CA THR A 7 19.37 1.68 1.30
C THR A 7 18.98 3.10 0.92
N HIS A 8 19.97 3.99 0.86
CA HIS A 8 19.86 5.32 0.27
C HIS A 8 20.60 5.32 -1.05
N THR A 9 19.86 5.21 -2.16
CA THR A 9 20.48 5.27 -3.49
C THR A 9 20.88 6.72 -3.81
N PRO A 10 22.17 7.02 -4.05
CA PRO A 10 22.61 8.37 -4.37
C PRO A 10 22.13 8.80 -5.76
N ASP A 11 21.96 10.10 -5.94
CA ASP A 11 21.64 10.70 -7.23
C ASP A 11 22.78 10.48 -8.23
N ARG A 12 22.42 10.26 -9.49
CA ARG A 12 23.40 10.03 -10.58
C ARG A 12 23.18 11.02 -11.72
N THR A 13 24.23 11.76 -12.08
CA THR A 13 24.26 12.53 -13.33
C THR A 13 24.50 11.61 -14.52
N ASN A 14 23.68 11.75 -15.54
CA ASN A 14 23.72 10.97 -16.77
C ASN A 14 24.62 11.67 -17.83
N PRO A 15 25.11 10.94 -18.85
CA PRO A 15 25.96 11.51 -19.91
C PRO A 15 25.31 12.65 -20.72
N ASP A 16 23.98 12.68 -20.77
CA ASP A 16 23.19 13.72 -21.44
C ASP A 16 22.97 14.98 -20.57
N GLY A 17 23.55 15.02 -19.36
CA GLY A 17 23.40 16.11 -18.40
C GLY A 17 22.15 16.04 -17.53
N THR A 18 21.30 15.02 -17.69
CA THR A 18 20.14 14.80 -16.81
C THR A 18 20.55 14.17 -15.48
N THR A 19 19.67 14.20 -14.48
CA THR A 19 19.88 13.55 -13.18
C THR A 19 18.85 12.46 -12.96
N THR A 20 19.32 11.25 -12.67
CA THR A 20 18.49 10.17 -12.14
C THR A 20 18.49 10.25 -10.62
N ILE A 21 17.30 10.44 -10.05
CA ILE A 21 17.06 10.41 -8.60
C ILE A 21 16.20 9.20 -8.26
N LYS A 22 16.40 8.61 -7.08
CA LYS A 22 15.49 7.59 -6.55
C LYS A 22 14.64 8.19 -5.45
N MET A 23 13.32 8.01 -5.56
CA MET A 23 12.39 8.56 -4.58
C MET A 23 12.69 8.01 -3.18
N GLN A 24 12.82 8.93 -2.23
CA GLN A 24 13.13 8.65 -0.84
C GLN A 24 11.86 8.76 0.01
N ARG A 25 11.80 7.98 1.08
CA ARG A 25 10.79 8.14 2.13
C ARG A 25 11.23 9.17 3.16
N ALA A 26 10.25 9.85 3.75
CA ALA A 26 10.44 10.72 4.89
C ALA A 26 9.59 10.23 6.07
N CYS A 27 10.10 10.41 7.29
CA CYS A 27 9.36 10.10 8.51
C CYS A 27 8.09 10.97 8.64
N ASN A 28 6.93 10.37 8.88
CA ASN A 28 5.66 11.09 9.05
C ASN A 28 5.64 12.02 10.28
N GLY A 29 6.56 11.83 11.23
CA GLY A 29 6.68 12.64 12.44
C GLY A 29 7.66 13.80 12.31
N CYS A 30 8.93 13.51 12.00
CA CYS A 30 10.01 14.50 11.99
C CYS A 30 10.52 14.89 10.60
N GLY A 31 10.06 14.24 9.53
CA GLY A 31 10.50 14.52 8.15
C GLY A 31 11.87 13.96 7.77
N THR A 32 12.63 13.36 8.70
CA THR A 32 13.93 12.74 8.39
C THR A 32 13.81 11.71 7.29
N GLN A 33 14.73 11.72 6.31
CA GLN A 33 14.75 10.72 5.26
C GLN A 33 15.12 9.33 5.82
N LEU A 34 14.42 8.30 5.38
CA LEU A 34 14.53 6.93 5.89
C LEU A 34 15.02 5.93 4.83
N GLY A 35 15.43 6.42 3.66
CA GLY A 35 15.91 5.61 2.54
C GLY A 35 14.89 5.45 1.42
N ASP A 36 15.22 4.56 0.51
CA ASP A 36 14.50 4.34 -0.72
C ASP A 36 13.04 3.91 -0.48
N VAL A 37 12.13 4.49 -1.25
CA VAL A 37 10.74 4.03 -1.35
C VAL A 37 10.68 2.68 -2.08
N THR A 38 9.75 1.81 -1.69
CA THR A 38 9.46 0.59 -2.45
C THR A 38 8.47 0.87 -3.58
N ASP A 39 8.43 -0.02 -4.57
CA ASP A 39 7.45 0.03 -5.64
C ASP A 39 6.01 -0.06 -5.11
N GLN A 40 5.80 -0.81 -4.02
CA GLN A 40 4.49 -0.91 -3.36
C GLN A 40 4.04 0.42 -2.74
N GLU A 41 4.96 1.12 -2.08
CA GLU A 41 4.72 2.46 -1.51
C GLU A 41 4.48 3.50 -2.61
N MET A 42 5.25 3.42 -3.70
CA MET A 42 5.07 4.28 -4.87
C MET A 42 3.71 4.03 -5.53
N ALA A 43 3.33 2.76 -5.73
CA ALA A 43 2.04 2.38 -6.27
C ALA A 43 0.87 2.89 -5.42
N ARG A 44 0.99 2.86 -4.07
CA ARG A 44 -0.02 3.47 -3.19
C ARG A 44 -0.19 4.96 -3.49
N GLY A 45 0.91 5.71 -3.59
CA GLY A 45 0.88 7.13 -3.92
C GLY A 45 0.24 7.42 -5.29
N ILE A 46 0.60 6.64 -6.32
CA ILE A 46 0.03 6.75 -7.68
C ILE A 46 -1.48 6.47 -7.67
N ASN A 47 -1.93 5.47 -6.90
CA ASN A 47 -3.33 5.09 -6.80
C ASN A 47 -4.14 5.95 -5.82
N GLY A 48 -3.57 7.03 -5.28
CA GLY A 48 -4.24 7.91 -4.31
C GLY A 48 -4.52 7.23 -2.96
N LEU A 49 -3.85 6.12 -2.65
CA LEU A 49 -3.96 5.42 -1.39
C LEU A 49 -3.01 6.05 -0.36
N PRO A 50 -3.41 6.13 0.92
CA PRO A 50 -2.52 6.49 2.02
C PRO A 50 -1.19 5.72 2.01
N LEU A 51 -0.10 6.48 2.04
CA LEU A 51 1.25 5.95 2.26
C LEU A 51 1.34 5.34 3.67
N PRO A 52 2.15 4.29 3.86
CA PRO A 52 2.33 3.70 5.18
C PRO A 52 2.92 4.71 6.17
N ASP A 53 2.52 4.58 7.43
CA ASP A 53 3.15 5.28 8.54
C ASP A 53 4.44 4.58 8.91
N VAL A 54 5.56 5.27 8.72
CA VAL A 54 6.89 4.69 8.84
C VAL A 54 7.65 5.21 10.06
N ARG A 55 6.93 5.83 11.01
CA ARG A 55 7.54 6.37 12.24
C ARG A 55 8.29 5.31 13.04
N LYS A 56 7.83 4.05 13.05
CA LYS A 56 8.51 2.92 13.72
C LYS A 56 9.89 2.60 13.15
N GLU A 57 10.14 2.94 11.89
CA GLU A 57 11.44 2.74 11.22
C GLU A 57 12.40 3.92 11.48
N CYS A 58 11.92 5.05 11.98
CA CYS A 58 12.73 6.23 12.25
C CYS A 58 13.57 6.06 13.52
N PRO A 59 14.89 6.30 13.51
CA PRO A 59 15.72 6.20 14.72
C PRO A 59 15.28 7.15 15.85
N THR A 60 14.71 8.30 15.49
CA THR A 60 14.27 9.33 16.45
C THR A 60 12.83 9.10 16.92
N CYS A 61 11.90 8.85 15.99
CA CYS A 61 10.48 8.71 16.34
C CYS A 61 10.10 7.29 16.72
N GLY A 62 10.81 6.27 16.21
CA GLY A 62 10.44 4.86 16.36
C GLY A 62 10.28 4.39 17.81
N PRO A 63 11.16 4.77 18.75
CA PRO A 63 11.03 4.34 20.15
C PRO A 63 9.73 4.76 20.83
N THR A 64 9.10 5.85 20.39
CA THR A 64 7.87 6.40 20.99
C THR A 64 6.69 6.44 20.02
N ALA A 65 6.89 5.98 18.78
CA ALA A 65 5.84 5.97 17.78
C ALA A 65 4.72 5.00 18.22
N PRO A 66 3.44 5.44 18.20
CA PRO A 66 2.31 4.55 18.45
C PRO A 66 2.21 3.51 17.32
N GLU A 67 1.45 2.44 17.54
CA GLU A 67 1.09 1.57 16.42
C GLU A 67 0.31 2.36 15.35
N PRO A 68 0.53 2.07 14.06
CA PRO A 68 -0.20 2.71 12.98
C PRO A 68 -1.71 2.54 13.17
N ARG A 69 -2.46 3.65 13.11
CA ARG A 69 -3.91 3.59 13.22
C ARG A 69 -4.47 2.87 12.01
N CYS A 70 -5.37 1.93 12.27
CA CYS A 70 -6.16 1.31 11.23
C CYS A 70 -7.02 2.39 10.55
N LEU A 71 -6.92 2.50 9.22
CA LEU A 71 -7.76 3.36 8.40
C LEU A 71 -8.81 2.52 7.66
N PRO A 72 -10.09 2.90 7.68
CA PRO A 72 -11.12 2.15 6.97
C PRO A 72 -10.95 2.38 5.47
N MET A 73 -11.02 1.30 4.69
CA MET A 73 -11.21 1.37 3.23
C MET A 73 -12.39 0.51 2.83
N THR A 74 -13.20 1.02 1.90
CA THR A 74 -14.22 0.20 1.25
C THR A 74 -13.55 -0.69 0.22
N THR A 75 -13.73 -1.99 0.35
CA THR A 75 -13.32 -3.01 -0.60
C THR A 75 -14.56 -3.55 -1.29
N VAL A 76 -14.39 -4.03 -2.52
CA VAL A 76 -15.43 -4.72 -3.26
C VAL A 76 -14.86 -6.09 -3.60
N ASN A 77 -15.56 -7.14 -3.19
CA ASN A 77 -15.26 -8.49 -3.67
C ASN A 77 -15.94 -8.64 -5.05
N GLY A 78 -15.18 -9.14 -6.03
CA GLY A 78 -15.63 -9.29 -7.42
C GLY A 78 -14.80 -8.45 -8.41
N ASP A 79 -14.90 -8.78 -9.70
CA ASP A 79 -14.17 -8.05 -10.74
C ASP A 79 -14.89 -6.73 -11.04
N LYS A 80 -14.14 -5.62 -11.02
CA LYS A 80 -14.63 -4.29 -11.41
C LYS A 80 -15.05 -4.27 -12.89
N ALA A 81 -14.56 -5.23 -13.68
CA ALA A 81 -14.85 -5.41 -15.11
C ALA A 81 -16.10 -6.25 -15.43
N CYS A 82 -16.77 -6.88 -14.46
CA CYS A 82 -18.06 -7.55 -14.71
C CYS A 82 -19.26 -6.58 -14.74
N LEU A 83 -19.01 -5.28 -14.88
CA LEU A 83 -20.03 -4.34 -15.32
C LEU A 83 -20.12 -4.51 -16.84
N ASP A 84 -21.28 -4.95 -17.33
CA ASP A 84 -21.64 -5.15 -18.76
C ASP A 84 -21.40 -6.56 -19.36
N GLY A 85 -21.23 -7.60 -18.53
CA GLY A 85 -21.30 -9.00 -18.98
C GLY A 85 -20.10 -9.48 -19.81
N GLN A 86 -18.97 -8.77 -19.77
CA GLN A 86 -17.70 -9.19 -20.37
C GLN A 86 -16.73 -9.70 -19.32
N CYS A 87 -17.06 -10.83 -18.70
CA CYS A 87 -16.12 -11.51 -17.82
C CYS A 87 -15.24 -12.42 -18.70
N ASP A 88 -13.92 -12.18 -18.74
CA ASP A 88 -12.90 -12.92 -19.54
C ASP A 88 -12.58 -14.30 -18.94
N HIS A 89 -13.59 -14.98 -18.42
CA HIS A 89 -13.42 -16.31 -17.86
C HIS A 89 -14.44 -17.23 -18.51
N SER A 90 -13.98 -18.39 -18.97
CA SER A 90 -14.83 -19.49 -19.43
C SER A 90 -15.62 -20.07 -18.26
N VAL A 91 -16.66 -19.37 -17.78
CA VAL A 91 -17.52 -19.86 -16.70
C VAL A 91 -18.62 -20.77 -17.25
N GLU A 92 -18.87 -21.87 -16.55
CA GLU A 92 -20.03 -22.72 -16.79
C GLU A 92 -21.33 -21.91 -16.65
N PRO A 93 -22.36 -22.21 -17.46
CA PRO A 93 -23.65 -21.54 -17.35
C PRO A 93 -24.24 -21.69 -15.94
N GLY A 94 -24.46 -20.58 -15.23
CA GLY A 94 -25.14 -20.55 -13.92
C GLY A 94 -24.28 -20.26 -12.70
N ALA A 95 -22.99 -19.93 -12.86
CA ALA A 95 -22.19 -19.42 -11.74
C ALA A 95 -22.57 -17.95 -11.42
N ASP A 96 -23.18 -17.70 -10.25
CA ASP A 96 -23.59 -16.39 -9.71
C ASP A 96 -22.41 -15.42 -9.41
N TYR A 97 -21.25 -15.65 -10.01
CA TYR A 97 -20.01 -14.91 -9.70
C TYR A 97 -20.04 -13.46 -10.20
N CYS A 98 -20.92 -13.14 -11.14
CA CYS A 98 -20.95 -11.83 -11.82
C CYS A 98 -21.94 -10.83 -11.20
N THR A 99 -22.78 -11.25 -10.25
CA THR A 99 -23.90 -10.43 -9.74
C THR A 99 -23.77 -10.01 -8.28
N ASN A 100 -22.85 -10.61 -7.53
CA ASN A 100 -22.69 -10.34 -6.10
C ASN A 100 -21.42 -9.52 -5.85
N THR A 101 -21.50 -8.21 -6.06
CA THR A 101 -20.48 -7.28 -5.55
C THR A 101 -20.77 -6.99 -4.08
N ASP A 102 -20.14 -7.74 -3.19
CA ASP A 102 -20.24 -7.46 -1.76
C ASP A 102 -19.25 -6.36 -1.38
N LYS A 103 -19.78 -5.27 -0.80
CA LYS A 103 -18.96 -4.20 -0.24
C LYS A 103 -18.60 -4.55 1.19
N HIS A 104 -17.31 -4.59 1.48
CA HIS A 104 -16.81 -4.75 2.83
C HIS A 104 -15.97 -3.55 3.23
N THR A 105 -15.80 -3.36 4.53
CA THR A 105 -14.80 -2.41 5.04
C THR A 105 -13.63 -3.20 5.57
N ALA A 106 -12.44 -2.88 5.10
CA ALA A 106 -11.19 -3.49 5.53
C ALA A 106 -10.28 -2.43 6.17
N CYS A 107 -9.29 -2.89 6.91
CA CYS A 107 -8.24 -2.06 7.45
C CYS A 107 -7.15 -1.82 6.41
N LEU A 108 -7.10 -0.63 5.81
CA LEU A 108 -6.10 -0.28 4.80
C LEU A 108 -4.65 -0.36 5.32
N THR A 109 -4.46 -0.02 6.60
CA THR A 109 -3.15 0.07 7.24
C THR A 109 -2.50 -1.30 7.41
N HIS A 110 -3.30 -2.31 7.75
CA HIS A 110 -2.82 -3.67 8.04
C HIS A 110 -3.10 -4.67 6.90
N SER A 111 -3.91 -4.29 5.91
CA SER A 111 -4.11 -5.08 4.69
C SER A 111 -2.89 -5.03 3.76
N THR A 112 -2.62 -6.14 3.07
CA THR A 112 -1.58 -6.19 2.04
C THR A 112 -2.17 -5.86 0.67
N ILE A 113 -1.55 -4.88 0.00
CA ILE A 113 -2.00 -4.39 -1.31
C ILE A 113 -0.85 -4.53 -2.31
N HIS A 114 -1.08 -5.24 -3.40
CA HIS A 114 -0.14 -5.40 -4.50
C HIS A 114 0.03 -4.07 -5.27
N SER A 115 1.11 -3.93 -6.05
CA SER A 115 1.37 -2.72 -6.83
C SER A 115 0.28 -2.39 -7.85
N SER A 116 -0.49 -3.39 -8.29
CA SER A 116 -1.68 -3.22 -9.15
C SER A 116 -2.89 -2.59 -8.43
N GLY A 117 -2.82 -2.38 -7.11
CA GLY A 117 -3.95 -1.96 -6.28
C GLY A 117 -4.83 -3.12 -5.81
N ALA A 118 -4.56 -4.35 -6.23
CA ALA A 118 -5.27 -5.54 -5.76
C ALA A 118 -4.92 -5.84 -4.30
N ILE A 119 -5.94 -6.13 -3.49
CA ILE A 119 -5.76 -6.54 -2.09
C ILE A 119 -5.49 -8.04 -2.06
N THR A 120 -4.30 -8.43 -1.61
CA THR A 120 -3.90 -9.85 -1.51
C THR A 120 -4.19 -10.43 -0.13
N HIS A 121 -4.32 -9.57 0.88
CA HIS A 121 -4.77 -9.93 2.23
C HIS A 121 -5.55 -8.77 2.82
N ALA A 122 -6.82 -8.98 3.16
CA ALA A 122 -7.69 -7.98 3.76
C ALA A 122 -7.82 -8.20 5.27
N GLU A 123 -7.37 -7.24 6.06
CA GLU A 123 -7.58 -7.22 7.50
C GLU A 123 -8.98 -6.69 7.82
N PRO A 124 -9.74 -7.31 8.74
CA PRO A 124 -11.10 -6.88 9.06
C PRO A 124 -11.13 -5.47 9.64
N TRP A 125 -12.27 -4.78 9.49
CA TRP A 125 -12.52 -3.49 10.13
C TRP A 125 -13.56 -3.62 11.26
N PRO A 126 -13.28 -3.13 12.47
CA PRO A 126 -11.97 -2.71 12.97
C PRO A 126 -11.05 -3.92 13.19
N CYS A 127 -9.75 -3.79 12.88
CA CYS A 127 -8.80 -4.87 13.11
C CYS A 127 -8.38 -4.93 14.59
N GLN A 128 -8.01 -6.11 15.09
CA GLN A 128 -7.59 -6.31 16.48
C GLN A 128 -6.10 -6.00 16.73
N HIS A 129 -5.39 -5.38 15.78
CA HIS A 129 -4.05 -4.87 16.02
C HIS A 129 -4.12 -3.77 17.10
N THR A 130 -3.71 -4.13 18.31
CA THR A 130 -3.72 -3.26 19.49
C THR A 130 -2.86 -2.02 19.23
N THR A 131 -3.47 -0.84 19.39
CA THR A 131 -2.82 0.49 19.40
C THR A 131 -1.76 0.65 20.47
#